data_AF-A0A7Y5W767-F1
#
_entry.id   AF-A0A7Y5W767-F1
#
_cell.length_a   1.000
_cell.length_b   1.000
_cell.length_c   1.000
_cell.angle_alpha   90.00
_cell.angle_beta   90.00
_cell.angle_gamma   90.00
#
_symmetry.space_group_name_H-M   'P 1'
#
loop_
_entity.id
_entity.type
_entity.pdbx_description
1 polymer ?
#
loop_
_entity_poly.entity_id
_entity_poly.type
_entity_poly.pdbx_seq_one_letter_code
_entity_poly.pdbx_strand_id
1 'polypeptide(L)'
;MPQGLTNQVLGQLLRELGFAPGDVTEKNHRVWRHPQSGCTLLLPANKTTELARPADIVGIKAQLHLQGHLDEAAFDLFATEGNLPVR
;
A
#
# COMPACT_ATOMS: atom_id res chain seq x y z
N MET A 1 5.21 -5.15 -20.59
CA MET A 1 5.50 -3.84 -19.95
C MET A 1 5.26 -4.03 -18.47
N PRO A 2 6.15 -3.61 -17.56
CA PRO A 2 5.81 -3.61 -16.14
C PRO A 2 4.61 -2.67 -15.99
N GLN A 3 3.44 -3.25 -15.70
CA GLN A 3 2.24 -2.48 -15.40
C GLN A 3 2.53 -1.85 -14.04
N GLY A 4 2.82 -0.54 -14.01
CA GLY A 4 3.18 0.13 -12.76
C GLY A 4 2.12 -0.06 -11.68
N LEU A 5 2.53 0.00 -10.41
CA LEU A 5 1.63 -0.15 -9.27
C LEU A 5 0.54 0.93 -9.29
N THR A 6 -0.73 0.52 -9.32
CA THR A 6 -1.86 1.43 -9.15
C THR A 6 -2.24 1.58 -7.68
N ASN A 7 -2.97 2.65 -7.35
CA ASN A 7 -3.49 2.84 -5.99
C ASN A 7 -4.43 1.70 -5.56
N GLN A 8 -5.12 1.07 -6.51
CA GLN A 8 -5.95 -0.12 -6.27
C GLN A 8 -5.09 -1.33 -5.87
N VAL A 9 -3.98 -1.58 -6.57
CA VAL A 9 -3.07 -2.69 -6.26
C VAL A 9 -2.40 -2.48 -4.89
N LEU A 10 -1.97 -1.25 -4.58
CA LEU A 10 -1.49 -0.91 -3.24
C LEU A 10 -2.57 -1.12 -2.17
N GLY A 11 -3.83 -0.77 -2.46
CA GLY A 11 -4.93 -1.03 -1.55
C GLY A 11 -5.17 -2.52 -1.33
N GLN A 12 -4.99 -3.36 -2.35
CA GLN A 12 -5.08 -4.81 -2.21
C GLN A 12 -3.95 -5.36 -1.33
N LEU A 13 -2.70 -4.93 -1.57
CA LEU A 13 -1.55 -5.26 -0.73
C LEU A 13 -1.85 -4.95 0.74
N LEU A 14 -2.35 -3.75 1.04
CA LEU A 14 -2.69 -3.35 2.40
C LEU A 14 -3.74 -4.27 3.03
N ARG A 15 -4.75 -4.73 2.28
CA ARG A 15 -5.73 -5.72 2.77
C ARG A 15 -5.09 -7.07 3.08
N GLU A 16 -4.21 -7.55 2.20
CA GLU A 16 -3.50 -8.83 2.39
C GLU A 16 -2.58 -8.78 3.63
N LEU A 17 -2.02 -7.61 3.92
CA LEU A 17 -1.26 -7.33 5.14
C LEU A 17 -2.14 -7.02 6.37
N GLY A 18 -3.46 -7.15 6.27
CA GLY A 18 -4.38 -6.99 7.40
C GLY A 18 -4.78 -5.55 7.74
N PHE A 19 -4.48 -4.57 6.88
CA PHE A 19 -4.98 -3.21 7.05
C PHE A 19 -6.45 -3.12 6.66
N ALA A 20 -7.22 -2.39 7.46
CA ALA A 20 -8.61 -2.09 7.17
C ALA A 20 -8.74 -0.68 6.54
N PRO A 21 -9.51 -0.52 5.46
CA PRO A 21 -9.85 0.79 4.93
C PRO A 21 -10.83 1.50 5.89
N GLY A 22 -10.52 2.75 6.23
CA GLY A 22 -11.38 3.65 6.99
C GLY A 22 -11.97 4.75 6.10
N ASP A 23 -12.24 5.88 6.75
CA ASP A 23 -12.87 7.05 6.13
C ASP A 23 -11.99 7.71 5.05
N VAL A 24 -12.67 8.41 4.14
CA VAL A 24 -12.03 9.28 3.16
C VAL A 24 -11.90 10.66 3.77
N THR A 25 -10.68 11.17 3.82
CA THR A 25 -10.34 12.52 4.28
C THR A 25 -10.88 13.59 3.32
N GLU A 26 -10.99 14.84 3.79
CA GLU A 26 -11.38 16.00 2.97
C GLU A 26 -10.51 16.20 1.72
N LYS A 27 -9.27 15.68 1.72
CA LYS A 27 -8.34 15.72 0.59
C LYS A 27 -8.49 14.53 -0.36
N ASN A 28 -9.59 13.79 -0.33
CA ASN A 28 -9.82 12.59 -1.14
C ASN A 28 -8.79 11.45 -0.95
N HIS A 29 -8.23 11.31 0.26
CA HIS A 29 -7.37 10.17 0.61
C HIS A 29 -8.12 9.24 1.56
N ARG A 30 -8.10 7.95 1.29
CA ARG A 30 -8.59 6.91 2.17
C ARG A 30 -7.53 6.57 3.21
N VAL A 31 -7.94 6.56 4.47
CA VAL A 31 -7.10 6.11 5.58
C VAL A 31 -7.11 4.59 5.64
N TRP A 32 -5.96 3.97 5.81
CA TRP A 32 -5.79 2.54 6.00
C TRP A 32 -5.12 2.29 7.34
N ARG A 33 -5.74 1.50 8.23
CA ARG A 33 -5.22 1.26 9.58
C ARG A 33 -5.05 -0.23 9.83
N HIS A 34 -3.88 -0.60 10.33
CA HIS A 34 -3.64 -1.95 10.83
C HIS A 34 -4.08 -2.05 12.30
N PRO A 35 -4.99 -2.98 12.66
CA PRO A 35 -5.63 -2.99 13.98
C PRO A 35 -4.66 -3.31 15.12
N GLN A 36 -3.64 -4.15 14.88
CA GLN A 36 -2.74 -4.60 15.94
C GLN A 36 -1.58 -3.63 16.19
N SER A 37 -1.10 -2.96 15.15
CA SER A 37 0.09 -2.08 15.24
C SER A 37 -0.28 -0.60 15.34
N GLY A 38 -1.53 -0.23 15.02
CA GLY A 38 -1.94 1.17 14.89
C GLY A 38 -1.34 1.88 13.68
N CYS A 39 -0.52 1.19 12.87
CA CYS A 39 0.10 1.75 11.67
C CYS A 39 -1.00 2.29 10.74
N THR A 40 -0.79 3.52 10.27
CA THR A 40 -1.76 4.23 9.44
C THR A 40 -1.08 4.67 8.14
N LEU A 41 -1.74 4.37 7.01
CA LEU A 41 -1.30 4.72 5.67
C LEU A 41 -2.42 5.47 4.93
N LEU A 42 -2.05 6.28 3.95
CA LEU A 42 -2.98 7.05 3.15
C LEU A 42 -2.84 6.64 1.68
N LEU A 43 -3.98 6.40 1.03
CA LEU A 43 -4.02 6.18 -0.42
C LEU A 43 -5.05 7.10 -1.07
N PRO A 44 -4.79 7.67 -2.26
CA PRO A 44 -5.79 8.42 -3.01
C PRO A 44 -7.05 7.59 -3.25
N ALA A 45 -8.22 8.11 -2.86
CA ALA A 45 -9.51 7.46 -3.00
C ALA A 45 -10.20 7.78 -4.34
N ASN A 46 -9.85 8.91 -4.97
CA ASN A 46 -10.42 9.37 -6.25
C ASN A 46 -9.58 8.98 -7.48
N LYS A 47 -8.44 8.30 -7.26
CA LYS A 47 -7.45 7.94 -8.29
C LYS A 47 -7.08 6.46 -8.21
N THR A 48 -8.04 5.61 -7.87
CA THR A 48 -7.80 4.19 -7.57
C THR A 48 -7.18 3.43 -8.73
N THR A 49 -7.61 3.69 -9.97
CA THR A 49 -7.08 3.04 -11.17
C THR A 49 -5.85 3.71 -11.75
N GLU A 50 -5.47 4.90 -11.25
CA GLU A 50 -4.24 5.58 -11.68
C GLU A 50 -3.01 4.94 -11.06
N LEU A 51 -1.88 5.08 -11.75
CA LEU A 51 -0.57 4.75 -11.21
C LEU A 51 -0.31 5.52 -9.91
N ALA A 52 0.18 4.81 -8.90
CA ALA A 52 0.63 5.41 -7.67
C ALA A 52 1.84 6.30 -7.94
N ARG A 53 1.92 7.44 -7.25
CA ARG A 53 3.05 8.34 -7.41
C ARG A 53 4.30 7.68 -6.82
N PRO A 54 5.50 7.88 -7.39
CA PRO A 54 6.73 7.31 -6.83
C PRO A 54 6.94 7.66 -5.35
N ALA A 55 6.59 8.89 -4.95
CA ALA A 55 6.68 9.31 -3.55
C ALA A 55 5.74 8.51 -2.62
N ASP A 56 4.52 8.18 -3.07
CA ASP A 56 3.56 7.39 -2.28
C ASP A 56 4.07 5.95 -2.13
N ILE A 57 4.62 5.38 -3.21
CA ILE A 57 5.22 4.03 -3.19
C ILE A 57 6.38 3.96 -2.20
N VAL A 58 7.30 4.92 -2.25
CA VAL A 58 8.45 4.99 -1.33
C VAL A 58 7.98 5.16 0.11
N GLY A 59 7.00 6.04 0.36
CA GLY A 59 6.45 6.26 1.70
C GLY A 59 5.79 5.01 2.28
N ILE A 60 4.99 4.31 1.48
CA ILE A 60 4.35 3.06 1.89
C ILE A 60 5.39 1.97 2.14
N LYS A 61 6.35 1.77 1.23
CA LYS A 61 7.43 0.80 1.38
C LYS A 61 8.19 1.01 2.69
N ALA A 62 8.65 2.24 2.93
CA ALA A 62 9.40 2.58 4.13
C ALA A 62 8.59 2.33 5.41
N GLN A 63 7.31 2.71 5.41
CA GLN A 63 6.45 2.54 6.58
C GLN A 63 6.11 1.07 6.85
N LEU A 64 5.87 0.26 5.82
CA LEU A 64 5.63 -1.18 5.97
C LEU A 64 6.88 -1.89 6.51
N HIS A 65 8.07 -1.51 6.02
CA HIS A 65 9.34 -2.05 6.51
C HIS A 65 9.60 -1.67 7.96
N LEU A 66 9.49 -0.38 8.29
CA LEU A 66 9.73 0.14 9.64
C LEU A 66 8.81 -0.51 10.69
N GLN A 67 7.58 -0.83 10.30
CA GLN A 67 6.57 -1.42 11.19
C GLN A 67 6.58 -2.95 11.16
N GLY A 68 7.48 -3.58 10.40
CA GLY A 68 7.63 -5.03 10.31
C GLY A 68 6.49 -5.75 9.57
N HIS A 69 5.66 -5.03 8.81
CA HIS A 69 4.55 -5.63 8.05
C HIS A 69 5.03 -6.30 6.76
N LEU A 70 6.01 -5.69 6.10
CA LEU A 70 6.60 -6.23 4.87
C LEU A 70 8.03 -5.71 4.71
N ASP A 71 8.99 -6.59 4.45
CA ASP A 71 10.36 -6.17 4.16
C ASP A 71 10.50 -5.54 2.75
N GLU A 72 11.58 -4.79 2.55
CA GLU A 72 11.79 -4.06 1.31
C GLU A 72 11.91 -4.97 0.08
N ALA A 73 12.52 -6.14 0.22
CA ALA A 73 12.72 -7.07 -0.89
C ALA A 73 11.40 -7.73 -1.31
N ALA A 74 10.56 -8.12 -0.34
CA ALA A 74 9.23 -8.64 -0.59
C ALA A 74 8.31 -7.59 -1.22
N PHE A 75 8.45 -6.32 -0.83
CA PHE A 75 7.74 -5.22 -1.49
C PHE A 75 8.19 -5.05 -2.95
N ASP A 76 9.49 -5.07 -3.23
CA ASP A 76 10.01 -4.93 -4.60
C ASP A 76 9.61 -6.10 -5.50
N LEU A 77 9.56 -7.32 -4.94
CA LEU A 77 9.04 -8.48 -5.62
C LEU A 77 7.55 -8.31 -5.96
N PHE A 78 6.74 -7.89 -4.98
CA PHE A 78 5.33 -7.57 -5.19
C PHE A 78 5.14 -6.49 -6.26
N ALA A 79 5.98 -5.44 -6.24
CA ALA A 79 5.93 -4.36 -7.22
C ALA A 79 6.20 -4.83 -8.66
N THR A 80 6.98 -5.92 -8.80
CA THR A 80 7.40 -6.46 -10.10
C THR A 80 6.48 -7.58 -10.59
N GLU A 81 6.05 -8.46 -9.69
CA GLU A 81 5.32 -9.70 -9.99
C GLU A 81 3.82 -9.60 -9.71
N GLY A 82 3.37 -8.59 -8.96
CA GLY A 82 1.98 -8.39 -8.58
C GLY A 82 1.46 -9.33 -7.48
N ASN A 83 2.34 -10.15 -6.89
CA ASN A 83 1.99 -11.10 -5.83
C ASN A 83 2.96 -10.97 -4.66
N LEU A 84 2.45 -11.15 -3.43
CA LEU A 84 3.29 -11.28 -2.25
C LEU A 84 4.06 -12.61 -2.32
N PRO A 85 5.36 -12.65 -1.93
CA PRO A 85 6.07 -13.90 -1.77
C PRO A 85 5.36 -14.78 -0.74
N VAL A 86 5.11 -16.03 -1.09
CA VAL A 86 4.53 -17.02 -0.17
C VAL A 86 5.51 -17.20 0.99
N ARG A 87 5.07 -16.85 2.20
CA ARG A 87 5.82 -17.08 3.44
C ARG A 87 5.79 -18.55 3.85
#